data_AF-A0A0W8FF30-F1
#
_entry.id   AF-A0A0W8FF30-F1
#
_cell.length_a   1.000
_cell.length_b   1.000
_cell.length_c   1.000
_cell.angle_alpha   90.00
_cell.angle_beta   90.00
_cell.angle_gamma   90.00
#
_symmetry.space_group_name_H-M   'P 1'
#
loop_
_entity.id
_entity.type
_entity.pdbx_description
1 polymer ?
#
loop_
_entity_poly.entity_id
_entity_poly.type
_entity_poly.pdbx_seq_one_letter_code
_entity_poly.pdbx_strand_id
1 'polypeptide(L)'
;MQWTARATEYELAQKFGKHISSGPVFIEQHNTYTPTTGGMEFTLSYDVTVNGFTKILTPMMVSSMRKDLRKSLINLKQILESEPGT
;
A
#
# COMPACT_ATOMS: atom_id res chain seq x y z
N MET A 1 -0.20 -10.92 -14.05
CA MET A 1 1.15 -10.30 -14.10
C MET A 1 1.98 -10.97 -13.03
N GLN A 2 3.15 -11.53 -13.35
CA GLN A 2 4.06 -12.05 -12.33
C GLN A 2 4.66 -10.85 -11.59
N TRP A 3 4.56 -10.82 -10.27
CA TRP A 3 5.18 -9.82 -9.41
C TRP A 3 5.75 -10.53 -8.18
N THR A 4 6.80 -9.95 -7.61
CA THR A 4 7.39 -10.41 -6.35
C THR A 4 7.36 -9.29 -5.34
N ALA A 5 7.31 -9.63 -4.06
CA ALA A 5 7.55 -8.67 -3.00
C ALA A 5 8.42 -9.24 -1.90
N ARG A 6 9.19 -8.37 -1.28
CA ARG A 6 10.06 -8.67 -0.15
C ARG A 6 9.80 -7.64 0.96
N ALA A 7 9.56 -8.11 2.18
CA ALA A 7 9.50 -7.22 3.34
C ALA A 7 10.85 -6.51 3.52
N THR A 8 10.81 -5.20 3.66
CA THR A 8 11.99 -4.33 3.85
C THR A 8 12.08 -3.84 5.29
N GLU A 9 10.94 -3.67 5.95
CA GLU A 9 10.85 -3.30 7.36
C GLU A 9 9.63 -3.93 8.02
N TYR A 10 9.77 -4.25 9.31
CA TYR A 10 8.66 -4.71 10.14
C TYR A 10 8.89 -4.31 11.59
N GLU A 11 7.90 -3.65 12.17
CA GLU A 11 7.81 -3.37 13.60
C GLU A 11 6.38 -3.58 14.04
N LEU A 12 6.19 -4.46 15.03
CA LEU A 12 4.88 -4.89 15.49
C LEU A 12 4.02 -3.67 15.86
N ALA A 13 2.82 -3.61 15.28
CA ALA A 13 1.82 -2.56 15.51
C ALA A 13 2.28 -1.11 15.23
N GLN A 14 3.39 -0.91 14.52
CA GLN A 14 3.91 0.43 14.22
C GLN A 14 4.16 0.66 12.74
N LYS A 15 4.93 -0.22 12.10
CA LYS A 15 5.30 -0.06 10.70
C LYS A 15 5.51 -1.38 9.97
N PHE A 16 5.21 -1.35 8.68
CA PHE A 16 5.53 -2.44 7.77
C PHE A 16 5.89 -1.86 6.42
N GLY A 17 6.93 -2.37 5.79
CA GLY A 17 7.29 -1.94 4.46
C GLY A 17 7.74 -3.10 3.61
N LYS A 18 7.57 -2.95 2.31
CA LYS A 18 7.99 -3.94 1.34
C LYS A 18 8.39 -3.30 0.02
N HIS A 19 9.38 -3.93 -0.59
CA HIS A 19 9.73 -3.70 -1.97
C HIS A 19 8.91 -4.62 -2.85
N ILE A 20 8.20 -4.07 -3.85
CA ILE A 20 7.43 -4.81 -4.84
C ILE A 20 8.09 -4.58 -6.21
N SER A 21 8.30 -5.66 -6.96
CA SER A 21 8.81 -5.59 -8.33
C SER A 21 7.87 -6.29 -9.30
N SER A 22 7.56 -5.62 -10.41
CA SER A 22 6.78 -6.17 -11.52
C SER A 22 7.25 -5.58 -12.85
N GLY A 23 8.15 -6.29 -13.52
CA GLY A 23 8.74 -5.84 -14.78
C GLY A 23 9.41 -4.46 -14.62
N PRO A 24 9.00 -3.42 -15.37
CA PRO A 24 9.59 -2.09 -15.29
C PRO A 24 9.08 -1.23 -14.12
N VAL A 25 8.18 -1.77 -13.28
CA VAL A 25 7.55 -1.06 -12.16
C VAL A 25 8.12 -1.58 -10.83
N PHE A 26 8.62 -0.65 -10.03
CA PHE A 26 9.12 -0.88 -8.68
C PHE A 26 8.33 0.00 -7.72
N ILE A 27 7.96 -0.56 -6.57
CA ILE A 27 7.19 0.15 -5.56
C ILE A 27 7.83 -0.12 -4.20
N GLU A 28 8.28 0.93 -3.53
CA GLU A 28 8.47 0.86 -2.08
C GLU A 28 7.13 1.18 -1.42
N GLN A 29 6.60 0.21 -0.70
CA GLN A 29 5.40 0.38 0.09
C GLN A 29 5.81 0.63 1.55
N HIS A 30 5.19 1.64 2.15
CA HIS A 30 5.31 1.97 3.57
C HIS A 30 3.93 2.00 4.21
N ASN A 31 3.80 1.25 5.30
CA ASN A 31 2.62 1.23 6.14
C ASN A 31 2.98 1.83 7.49
N THR A 32 2.11 2.68 8.01
CA THR A 32 2.19 3.13 9.40
C THR A 32 0.85 2.90 10.10
N TYR A 33 0.94 2.60 11.38
CA TYR A 33 -0.19 2.34 12.27
C TYR A 33 -0.06 3.30 13.44
N THR A 34 -0.88 4.35 13.45
CA THR A 34 -0.81 5.40 14.46
C THR A 34 -2.04 5.33 15.36
N PRO A 35 -1.89 5.05 16.67
CA PRO A 35 -3.01 5.11 17.60
C PRO A 35 -3.60 6.52 17.65
N THR A 36 -4.93 6.60 17.66
CA THR A 36 -5.71 7.83 17.79
C THR A 36 -6.74 7.67 18.90
N THR A 37 -7.38 8.76 19.32
CA THR A 37 -8.44 8.72 20.35
C THR A 37 -9.65 7.87 19.96
N GLY A 38 -9.88 7.63 18.67
CA GLY A 38 -11.02 6.89 18.14
C GLY A 38 -10.69 5.53 17.52
N GLY A 39 -9.47 5.02 17.69
CA GLY A 39 -9.00 3.77 17.07
C GLY A 39 -7.61 3.92 16.46
N MET A 40 -7.32 3.19 15.39
CA MET A 40 -6.02 3.22 14.70
C MET A 40 -6.15 3.96 13.37
N GLU A 41 -5.27 4.93 13.12
CA GLU A 41 -5.06 5.45 11.78
C GLU A 41 -4.07 4.55 11.03
N PHE A 42 -4.53 4.01 9.91
CA PHE A 42 -3.69 3.22 9.00
C PHE A 42 -3.35 4.04 7.76
N THR A 43 -2.06 4.31 7.54
CA THR A 43 -1.58 5.03 6.35
C THR A 43 -0.78 4.09 5.47
N LEU A 44 -1.06 4.14 4.17
CA LEU A 44 -0.38 3.37 3.13
C LEU A 44 0.21 4.33 2.09
N SER A 45 1.54 4.36 2.00
CA SER A 45 2.29 5.23 1.09
C SER A 45 3.10 4.40 0.10
N TYR A 46 3.04 4.74 -1.18
CA TYR A 46 3.76 4.07 -2.25
C TYR A 46 4.71 5.04 -2.94
N ASP A 47 6.00 4.72 -2.96
CA ASP A 47 6.97 5.38 -3.82
C ASP A 47 7.14 4.56 -5.09
N VAL A 48 6.54 5.05 -6.17
CA VAL A 48 6.45 4.32 -7.45
C VAL A 48 7.56 4.78 -8.39
N THR A 49 8.41 3.84 -8.79
CA THR A 49 9.41 4.03 -9.84
C THR A 49 9.02 3.23 -11.08
N VAL A 50 8.89 3.91 -12.22
CA VAL A 50 8.61 3.28 -13.52
C VAL A 50 9.75 3.60 -14.48
N ASN A 51 10.34 2.55 -15.04
CA ASN A 51 11.46 2.66 -15.98
C ASN A 51 11.04 2.35 -17.43
N GLY A 52 11.91 2.67 -18.39
CA GLY A 52 11.70 2.36 -19.81
C GLY A 52 10.55 3.12 -20.47
N PHE A 53 10.05 2.59 -21.60
CA PHE A 53 8.97 3.21 -22.37
C PHE A 53 7.64 3.35 -21.60
N THR A 54 7.44 2.54 -20.55
CA THR A 54 6.25 2.60 -19.70
C THR A 54 6.18 3.85 -18.82
N LYS A 55 7.27 4.61 -18.68
CA LYS A 55 7.30 5.87 -17.91
C LYS A 55 6.31 6.92 -18.43
N ILE A 56 5.97 6.89 -19.72
CA ILE A 56 4.99 7.81 -20.32
C ILE A 56 3.59 7.58 -19.72
N LEU A 57 3.29 6.36 -19.28
CA LEU A 57 2.00 5.98 -18.69
C LEU A 57 1.95 6.18 -17.18
N THR A 58 3.03 6.64 -16.54
CA THR A 58 3.12 6.78 -15.08
C THR A 58 1.96 7.57 -14.46
N PRO A 59 1.53 8.73 -14.97
CA PRO A 59 0.42 9.48 -14.37
C PRO A 59 -0.88 8.69 -14.35
N MET A 60 -1.16 7.95 -15.42
CA MET A 60 -2.35 7.11 -15.54
C MET A 60 -2.28 5.91 -14.59
N MET A 61 -1.12 5.23 -14.53
CA MET A 61 -0.89 4.11 -13.61
C MET A 61 -1.06 4.53 -12.15
N VAL A 62 -0.41 5.62 -11.73
CA VAL A 62 -0.49 6.14 -10.34
C VAL A 62 -1.93 6.53 -9.99
N SER A 63 -2.65 7.17 -10.92
CA SER A 63 -4.06 7.52 -10.72
C SER A 63 -4.95 6.27 -10.53
N SER A 64 -4.74 5.23 -11.34
CA SER A 64 -5.46 3.96 -11.20
C SER A 64 -5.14 3.28 -9.88
N MET A 65 -3.85 3.13 -9.55
CA MET A 65 -3.40 2.53 -8.30
C MET A 65 -3.99 3.25 -7.09
N ARG A 66 -4.00 4.59 -7.09
CA ARG A 66 -4.60 5.37 -6.00
C ARG A 66 -6.08 5.09 -5.82
N LYS A 67 -6.85 4.94 -6.92
CA LYS A 67 -8.28 4.60 -6.86
C LYS A 67 -8.49 3.20 -6.29
N ASP A 68 -7.71 2.23 -6.78
CA ASP A 68 -7.81 0.84 -6.34
C ASP A 68 -7.43 0.70 -4.86
N LEU A 69 -6.32 1.32 -4.44
CA LEU A 69 -5.89 1.34 -3.03
C LEU A 69 -6.95 1.98 -2.14
N ARG A 70 -7.51 3.13 -2.53
CA ARG A 70 -8.57 3.77 -1.74
C ARG A 70 -9.77 2.84 -1.55
N LYS A 71 -10.18 2.13 -2.59
CA LYS A 71 -11.28 1.15 -2.51
C LYS A 71 -10.91 -0.01 -1.58
N SER A 72 -9.71 -0.57 -1.72
CA SER A 72 -9.21 -1.65 -0.86
C SER A 72 -9.12 -1.23 0.61
N LEU A 73 -8.68 0.00 0.91
CA LEU A 73 -8.59 0.53 2.28
C LEU A 73 -9.97 0.73 2.91
N ILE A 74 -10.95 1.24 2.15
CA ILE A 74 -12.33 1.36 2.62
C ILE A 74 -12.90 -0.02 2.95
N ASN A 75 -12.72 -1.00 2.06
CA ASN A 75 -13.19 -2.36 2.29
C ASN A 75 -12.49 -3.01 3.49
N LEU A 76 -11.17 -2.84 3.63
CA LEU A 76 -10.41 -3.34 4.77
C LEU A 76 -10.95 -2.77 6.08
N LYS A 77 -11.18 -1.45 6.13
CA LYS A 77 -11.78 -0.79 7.29
C LYS A 77 -13.13 -1.40 7.66
N GLN A 78 -14.02 -1.59 6.68
CA GLN A 78 -15.33 -2.18 6.91
C GLN A 78 -15.24 -3.61 7.47
N ILE A 79 -14.33 -4.43 6.94
CA ILE A 79 -14.11 -5.80 7.44
C ILE A 79 -13.65 -5.75 8.91
N LEU A 80 -12.61 -4.95 9.20
CA LEU A 80 -12.04 -4.84 10.55
C LEU A 80 -13.04 -4.28 11.57
N GLU A 81 -13.90 -3.33 11.17
CA GLU A 81 -14.94 -2.78 12.05
C GLU A 81 -16.15 -3.71 12.20
N SER A 82 -16.32 -4.69 11.30
CA SER A 82 -17.40 -5.69 11.38
C SER A 82 -17.04 -6.91 12.23
N GLU A 83 -15.75 -7.16 12.46
CA GLU A 83 -15.30 -8.21 13.37
C GLU A 83 -15.45 -7.73 14.83
N PRO A 84 -16.14 -8.49 15.70
CA PRO A 84 -16.19 -8.17 17.13
C PRO A 84 -14.77 -8.19 17.70
N GLY A 85 -14.37 -7.12 18.38
CA GLY A 85 -13.10 -7.08 19.10
C GLY A 85 -13.03 -8.26 20.06
N THR A 86 -11.99 -9.09 19.90
CA THR A 86 -11.67 -10.19 20.82
C THR A 86 -11.03 -9.65 22.09
#